data_AF-A0A2K3NN34-F1
#
_entry.id   AF-A0A2K3NN34-F1
#
_cell.length_a   1.000
_cell.length_b   1.000
_cell.length_c   1.000
_cell.angle_alpha   90.00
_cell.angle_beta   90.00
_cell.angle_gamma   90.00
#
_symmetry.space_group_name_H-M   'P 1'
#
loop_
_entity.id
_entity.type
_entity.pdbx_description
1 polymer ?
#
loop_
_entity_poly.entity_id
_entity_poly.type
_entity_poly.pdbx_seq_one_letter_code
_entity_poly.pdbx_strand_id
1 'polypeptide(L)'
;MEEQQQQQRKGPIPLDWDTLLDETPAAEIFVKPSAMASDQEPQSFVPGLEDLKDCELHEQIRRKKNSLNTAGKKLPDRGAKLRAVIRCYEEEVHRRKVNPPPQKVEEKQATTSSDSVGEGLVPKA
;
A
#
# COMPACT_ATOMS: atom_id res chain seq x y z
N MET A 1 44.06 16.80 33.70
CA MET A 1 43.23 15.85 32.95
C MET A 1 41.80 16.14 33.36
N GLU A 2 41.09 16.99 32.63
CA GLU A 2 39.63 17.06 32.65
C GLU A 2 39.15 17.88 31.47
N GLU A 3 38.46 17.18 30.58
CA GLU A 3 37.96 17.61 29.28
C GLU A 3 36.50 18.02 29.48
N GLN A 4 36.20 19.33 29.54
CA GLN A 4 34.83 19.81 29.61
C GLN A 4 34.24 19.93 28.20
N GLN A 5 33.37 18.95 27.91
CA GLN A 5 32.65 18.76 26.66
C GLN A 5 31.71 19.94 26.34
N GLN A 6 31.81 20.41 25.10
CA GLN A 6 30.93 21.37 24.46
C GLN A 6 29.50 20.81 24.32
N GLN A 7 28.53 21.40 25.01
CA GLN A 7 27.10 21.21 24.69
C GLN A 7 26.62 22.37 23.81
N GLN A 8 26.94 22.31 22.52
CA GLN A 8 26.30 23.14 21.49
C GLN A 8 24.88 22.60 21.27
N ARG A 9 23.87 23.25 21.88
CA ARG A 9 22.47 22.94 21.61
C ARG A 9 22.11 23.38 20.19
N LYS A 10 21.84 22.40 19.33
CA LYS A 10 21.40 22.59 17.94
C LYS A 10 20.00 23.21 17.92
N GLY A 11 19.92 24.52 17.74
CA GLY A 11 18.69 25.21 17.36
C GLY A 11 18.29 24.84 15.91
N PRO A 12 17.07 25.19 15.47
CA PRO A 12 16.67 25.05 14.07
C PRO A 12 17.69 25.79 13.19
N ILE A 13 18.19 25.12 12.15
CA ILE A 13 19.14 25.70 11.20
C ILE A 13 18.47 26.96 10.62
N PRO A 14 19.05 28.17 10.78
CA PRO A 14 18.54 29.34 10.10
C PRO A 14 18.84 29.15 8.60
N LEU A 15 17.81 28.81 7.83
CA LEU A 15 17.88 28.83 6.37
C LEU A 15 17.59 30.26 5.92
N ASP A 16 18.65 30.94 5.51
CA ASP A 16 18.56 32.21 4.79
C ASP A 16 18.33 31.90 3.30
N TRP A 17 17.16 32.28 2.78
CA TRP A 17 16.79 32.02 1.38
C TRP A 17 17.43 33.02 0.41
N ASP A 18 17.86 34.19 0.91
CA ASP A 18 18.40 35.27 0.07
C ASP A 18 19.87 35.01 -0.30
N THR A 19 20.58 34.15 0.44
CA THR A 19 21.95 33.70 0.11
C THR A 19 22.01 32.42 -0.75
N LEU A 20 20.88 31.76 -0.98
CA LEU A 20 20.79 30.54 -1.81
C LEU A 20 20.55 30.83 -3.30
N LEU A 21 20.24 32.08 -3.65
CA LEU A 21 19.99 32.51 -5.02
C LEU A 21 21.21 33.23 -5.60
N ASP A 22 22.37 32.58 -5.58
CA ASP A 22 23.48 33.01 -6.45
C ASP A 22 23.02 32.84 -7.90
N GLU A 23 22.82 33.97 -8.60
CA GLU A 23 22.53 34.07 -10.05
C GLU A 23 23.72 33.61 -10.93
N THR A 24 24.42 32.56 -10.52
CA THR A 24 25.19 31.75 -11.46
C THR A 24 24.21 31.10 -12.44
N PRO A 25 24.37 31.28 -13.77
CA PRO A 25 23.47 30.66 -14.72
C PRO A 25 23.49 29.15 -14.48
N ALA A 26 22.32 28.63 -14.09
CA ALA A 26 22.13 27.24 -13.68
C ALA A 26 22.81 26.32 -14.69
N ALA A 27 23.82 25.59 -14.24
CA ALA A 27 24.49 24.59 -15.07
C ALA A 27 23.41 23.70 -15.68
N GLU A 28 23.29 23.72 -17.00
CA GLU A 28 22.31 22.93 -17.74
C GLU A 28 22.50 21.46 -17.35
N ILE A 29 21.56 20.93 -16.57
CA ILE A 29 21.56 19.53 -16.17
C ILE A 29 21.16 18.75 -17.42
N PHE A 30 22.14 18.37 -18.24
CA PHE A 30 21.92 17.49 -19.38
C PHE A 30 21.68 16.08 -18.85
N VAL A 31 20.42 15.77 -18.55
CA VAL A 31 19.98 14.42 -18.20
C VAL A 31 20.14 13.57 -19.47
N LYS A 32 21.24 12.83 -19.59
CA LYS A 32 21.38 11.79 -20.61
C LYS A 32 20.28 10.74 -20.35
N PRO A 33 19.32 10.53 -21.27
CA PRO A 33 18.39 9.42 -21.11
C PRO A 33 19.22 8.13 -21.16
N SER A 34 19.31 7.45 -20.02
CA SER A 34 19.94 6.14 -19.92
C SER A 34 19.08 5.15 -20.70
N ALA A 35 19.69 4.47 -21.67
CA ALA A 35 19.06 3.46 -22.53
C ALA A 35 18.75 2.14 -21.80
N MET A 36 18.74 2.13 -20.47
CA MET A 36 18.06 1.09 -19.69
C MET A 36 16.57 1.43 -19.65
N ALA A 37 15.94 1.47 -20.82
CA ALA A 37 14.50 1.37 -20.94
C ALA A 37 14.13 -0.03 -20.45
N SER A 38 13.97 -0.17 -19.14
CA SER A 38 13.20 -1.26 -18.58
C SER A 38 11.84 -1.19 -19.27
N ASP A 39 11.36 -2.31 -19.82
CA ASP A 39 9.98 -2.53 -20.31
C ASP A 39 8.92 -2.34 -19.20
N GLN A 40 9.20 -1.48 -18.22
CA GLN A 40 8.27 -1.02 -17.24
C GLN A 40 7.33 -0.04 -17.96
N GLU A 41 6.32 -0.62 -18.63
CA GLU A 41 5.03 0.03 -18.87
C GLU A 41 4.77 0.95 -17.69
N PRO A 42 4.47 2.25 -17.92
CA PRO A 42 4.27 3.21 -16.85
C PRO A 42 3.21 2.63 -15.92
N GLN A 43 3.65 2.07 -14.79
CA GLN A 43 2.76 1.42 -13.87
C GLN A 43 1.83 2.53 -13.40
N SER A 44 0.55 2.40 -13.75
CA SER A 44 -0.45 3.36 -13.34
C SER A 44 -0.57 3.26 -11.82
N PHE A 45 0.26 4.02 -11.12
CA PHE A 45 0.29 4.03 -9.67
C PHE A 45 -1.07 4.53 -9.19
N VAL A 46 -1.77 3.67 -8.44
CA VAL A 46 -3.01 4.03 -7.76
C VAL A 46 -2.64 4.22 -6.29
N PRO A 47 -2.54 5.48 -5.81
CA PRO A 47 -2.18 5.74 -4.42
C PRO A 47 -3.21 5.15 -3.44
N GLY A 48 -2.73 4.58 -2.32
CA GLY A 48 -3.59 4.11 -1.23
C GLY A 48 -4.33 2.80 -1.53
N LEU A 49 -3.83 2.01 -2.48
CA LEU A 49 -4.41 0.71 -2.82
C LEU A 49 -4.19 -0.32 -1.70
N GLU A 50 -3.07 -0.18 -0.99
CA GLU A 50 -2.65 -1.02 0.13
C GLU A 50 -3.54 -0.86 1.36
N ASP A 51 -4.14 0.33 1.54
CA ASP A 51 -4.97 0.67 2.70
C ASP A 51 -6.41 0.14 2.58
N LEU A 52 -6.84 -0.26 1.38
CA LEU A 52 -8.19 -0.77 1.14
C LEU A 52 -8.37 -2.15 1.78
N LYS A 53 -9.59 -2.44 2.25
CA LYS A 53 -9.96 -3.79 2.66
C LYS A 53 -10.18 -4.70 1.45
N ASP A 54 -10.04 -6.01 1.62
CA ASP A 54 -10.24 -6.98 0.52
C ASP A 54 -11.63 -6.83 -0.12
N CYS A 55 -12.68 -6.65 0.68
CA CYS A 55 -14.03 -6.45 0.17
C CYS A 55 -14.17 -5.18 -0.68
N GLU A 56 -13.52 -4.09 -0.28
CA GLU A 56 -13.50 -2.83 -1.01
C GLU A 56 -12.70 -2.96 -2.30
N LEU A 57 -11.58 -3.67 -2.26
CA LEU A 57 -10.72 -3.93 -3.41
C LEU A 57 -11.49 -4.71 -4.49
N HIS A 58 -12.18 -5.79 -4.10
CA HIS A 58 -13.03 -6.56 -5.01
C HIS A 58 -14.19 -5.74 -5.59
N GLU A 59 -14.86 -4.94 -4.75
CA GLU A 59 -15.95 -4.08 -5.20
C GLU A 59 -15.46 -3.01 -6.19
N GLN A 60 -14.28 -2.43 -5.97
CA GLN A 60 -13.67 -1.47 -6.87
C GLN A 60 -13.34 -2.07 -8.23
N ILE A 61 -12.79 -3.29 -8.26
CA ILE A 61 -12.55 -4.04 -9.51
C ILE A 61 -13.87 -4.25 -10.25
N ARG A 62 -14.91 -4.72 -9.55
CA ARG A 62 -16.23 -4.99 -10.14
C ARG A 62 -16.84 -3.74 -10.76
N ARG A 63 -16.85 -2.61 -10.04
CA ARG A 63 -17.39 -1.34 -10.54
C ARG A 63 -16.62 -0.85 -11.76
N LYS A 64 -15.29 -0.86 -11.71
CA LYS A 64 -14.45 -0.40 -12.81
C LYS A 64 -14.61 -1.28 -14.06
N LYS A 65 -14.72 -2.60 -13.91
CA LYS A 65 -15.04 -3.51 -15.02
C LYS A 65 -16.39 -3.19 -15.64
N ASN A 66 -17.41 -2.90 -14.82
CA ASN A 66 -18.71 -2.47 -15.34
C ASN A 66 -18.64 -1.13 -16.10
N SER A 67 -17.90 -0.15 -15.58
CA SER A 67 -17.64 1.11 -16.28
C SER A 67 -16.89 0.91 -17.60
N LEU A 68 -15.91 -0.01 -17.62
CA LEU A 68 -15.18 -0.35 -18.84
C LEU A 68 -16.09 -0.95 -19.90
N ASN A 69 -17.02 -1.82 -19.50
CA ASN A 69 -17.97 -2.45 -20.42
C ASN A 69 -18.98 -1.44 -20.99
N THR A 70 -19.47 -0.51 -20.16
CA THR A 70 -20.52 0.45 -20.54
C THR A 70 -19.98 1.67 -21.29
N ALA A 71 -18.86 2.22 -20.85
CA ALA A 71 -18.31 3.48 -21.35
C ALA A 71 -16.95 3.33 -22.04
N GLY A 72 -16.22 2.23 -21.82
CA GLY A 72 -14.82 2.10 -22.27
C GLY A 72 -14.63 2.31 -23.77
N LYS A 73 -15.54 1.79 -24.61
CA LYS A 73 -15.47 1.98 -26.08
C LYS A 73 -15.79 3.42 -26.52
N LYS A 74 -16.47 4.19 -25.68
CA LYS A 74 -16.87 5.59 -25.93
C LYS A 74 -15.81 6.59 -25.46
N LEU A 75 -14.80 6.14 -24.71
CA LEU A 75 -13.70 6.98 -24.25
C LEU A 75 -12.69 7.23 -25.37
N PRO A 76 -12.01 8.40 -25.38
CA PRO A 76 -11.03 8.75 -26.41
C PRO A 76 -9.83 7.78 -26.44
N ASP A 77 -9.45 7.23 -25.29
CA ASP A 77 -8.39 6.22 -25.15
C ASP A 77 -8.90 4.78 -25.30
N ARG A 78 -10.17 4.61 -25.71
CA ARG A 78 -10.87 3.32 -25.79
C ARG A 78 -10.80 2.54 -24.47
N GLY A 79 -10.74 3.23 -23.33
CA GLY A 79 -10.65 2.65 -21.99
C GLY A 79 -9.29 2.07 -21.64
N ALA A 80 -8.21 2.44 -22.34
CA ALA A 80 -6.86 1.95 -22.05
C ALA A 80 -6.42 2.31 -20.63
N LYS A 81 -6.63 3.56 -20.18
CA LYS A 81 -6.30 3.97 -18.80
C LYS A 81 -7.13 3.21 -17.79
N LEU A 82 -8.42 3.00 -18.07
CA LEU A 82 -9.30 2.26 -17.17
C LEU A 82 -8.89 0.78 -17.05
N ARG A 83 -8.42 0.16 -18.14
CA ARG A 83 -7.81 -1.18 -18.10
C ARG A 83 -6.53 -1.21 -17.27
N ALA A 84 -5.65 -0.22 -17.42
CA ALA A 84 -4.44 -0.12 -16.62
C ALA A 84 -4.75 0.00 -15.12
N VAL A 85 -5.73 0.84 -14.75
CA VAL A 85 -6.19 0.94 -13.37
C VAL A 85 -6.77 -0.38 -12.87
N ILE A 86 -7.64 -1.06 -13.64
CA ILE A 86 -8.18 -2.37 -13.25
C ILE A 86 -7.05 -3.37 -12.99
N ARG A 87 -6.03 -3.40 -13.85
CA ARG A 87 -4.86 -4.26 -13.71
C ARG A 87 -4.14 -4.01 -12.38
N CYS A 88 -3.92 -2.76 -11.99
CA CYS A 88 -3.28 -2.46 -10.70
C CYS A 88 -4.09 -2.97 -9.50
N TYR A 89 -5.42 -2.86 -9.53
CA TYR A 89 -6.26 -3.43 -8.48
C TYR A 89 -6.19 -4.97 -8.45
N GLU A 90 -6.13 -5.62 -9.62
CA GLU A 90 -5.99 -7.08 -9.71
C GLU A 90 -4.61 -7.57 -9.25
N GLU A 91 -3.56 -6.81 -9.56
CA GLU A 91 -2.20 -7.05 -9.07
C GLU A 91 -2.14 -6.97 -7.54
N GLU A 92 -2.83 -6.01 -6.92
CA GLU A 92 -2.91 -5.95 -5.45
C GLU A 92 -3.62 -7.16 -4.85
N VAL A 93 -4.73 -7.61 -5.44
CA VAL A 93 -5.41 -8.85 -5.01
C VAL A 93 -4.44 -10.03 -5.10
N HIS A 94 -3.70 -10.12 -6.21
CA HIS A 94 -2.70 -11.16 -6.40
C HIS A 94 -1.58 -11.06 -5.36
N ARG A 95 -1.08 -9.86 -5.06
CA ARG A 95 -0.06 -9.60 -4.04
C ARG A 95 -0.50 -10.09 -2.67
N ARG A 96 -1.73 -9.78 -2.23
CA ARG A 96 -2.29 -10.27 -0.96
C ARG A 96 -2.49 -11.78 -0.93
N LYS A 97 -2.78 -12.40 -2.08
CA LYS A 97 -2.92 -13.85 -2.18
C LYS A 97 -1.58 -14.57 -2.05
N VAL A 98 -0.51 -14.03 -2.65
CA VAL A 98 0.84 -14.61 -2.60
C VAL A 98 1.54 -14.30 -1.27
N ASN A 99 1.31 -13.12 -0.72
CA ASN A 99 1.87 -12.67 0.55
C ASN A 99 0.74 -12.12 1.45
N PRO A 100 -0.01 -13.00 2.14
CA PRO A 100 -1.11 -12.57 2.99
C PRO A 100 -0.57 -11.69 4.13
N PRO A 101 -1.23 -10.56 4.44
CA PRO A 101 -0.83 -9.72 5.56
C PRO A 101 -0.87 -10.55 6.85
N PRO A 102 0.08 -10.34 7.77
CA PRO A 102 0.14 -11.09 9.02
C PRO A 102 -1.20 -10.94 9.76
N GLN A 103 -1.92 -12.06 9.89
CA GLN A 103 -3.14 -12.10 10.67
C GLN A 103 -2.75 -11.84 12.13
N LYS A 104 -3.22 -10.72 12.69
CA LYS A 104 -3.18 -10.54 14.14
C LYS A 104 -4.08 -11.61 14.73
N VAL A 105 -3.48 -12.68 15.22
CA VAL A 105 -4.18 -13.74 15.95
C VAL A 105 -4.69 -13.09 17.22
N GLU A 106 -5.98 -12.75 17.23
CA GLU A 106 -6.67 -12.37 18.45
C GLU A 106 -6.73 -13.64 19.30
N GLU A 107 -5.87 -13.68 20.32
CA GLU A 107 -5.76 -14.77 21.29
C GLU A 107 -7.12 -14.96 21.98
N LYS A 108 -7.93 -15.86 21.43
CA LYS A 108 -9.14 -16.33 22.07
C LYS A 108 -8.70 -17.09 23.31
N GLN A 109 -8.87 -16.47 24.48
CA GLN A 109 -8.70 -17.14 25.76
C GLN A 109 -9.53 -18.42 25.76
N ALA A 110 -8.82 -19.55 25.77
CA ALA A 110 -9.39 -20.86 25.92
C ALA A 110 -9.99 -20.98 27.32
N THR A 111 -11.31 -20.82 27.46
CA THR A 111 -12.02 -21.36 28.62
C THR A 111 -12.14 -22.86 28.43
N THR A 112 -11.17 -23.61 28.92
CA THR A 112 -11.32 -25.02 29.22
C THR A 112 -12.37 -25.15 30.34
N SER A 113 -13.60 -25.54 30.01
CA SER A 113 -14.55 -26.00 31.02
C SER A 113 -14.95 -27.43 30.68
N SER A 114 -14.21 -28.33 31.32
CA SER A 114 -14.34 -29.78 31.44
C SER A 114 -15.75 -30.33 31.17
N ASP A 115 -15.85 -31.21 30.17
CA ASP A 115 -16.91 -32.21 30.07
C ASP A 115 -16.89 -33.13 31.31
N SER A 116 -18.02 -33.25 31.99
CA SER A 116 -18.24 -34.24 33.04
C SER A 116 -19.41 -35.13 32.59
N VAL A 117 -19.07 -36.32 32.10
CA VAL A 117 -20.04 -37.35 31.70
C VAL A 117 -20.55 -38.05 32.96
N GLY A 118 -21.79 -37.74 33.36
CA GLY A 118 -22.51 -38.45 34.40
C GLY A 118 -23.47 -39.46 33.77
N GLU A 119 -23.04 -40.71 33.68
CA GLU A 119 -23.83 -41.86 33.23
C GLU A 119 -24.90 -42.20 34.28
N GLY A 120 -26.16 -41.86 34.00
CA GLY A 120 -27.31 -42.09 34.89
C GLY A 120 -28.09 -43.35 34.53
N LEU A 121 -27.71 -44.47 35.14
CA LEU A 121 -28.44 -45.73 35.12
C LEU A 121 -29.71 -45.62 36.00
N VAL A 122 -30.90 -45.75 35.43
CA VAL A 122 -32.16 -45.89 36.21
C VAL A 122 -32.75 -47.29 36.01
N PRO A 123 -32.91 -48.09 37.09
CA PRO A 123 -33.60 -49.37 37.02
C PRO A 123 -35.12 -49.18 37.08
N LYS A 124 -35.77 -50.08 36.35
CA LYS A 124 -37.21 -50.26 36.15
C LYS A 124 -37.88 -50.78 37.44
N ALA A 125 -39.04 -50.20 37.77
CA ALA A 125 -40.04 -50.79 38.67
C ALA A 125 -41.34 -50.96 37.88
#